data_AF-A0A372LB08-F1
#
_entry.id   AF-A0A372LB08-F1
#
_cell.length_a   1.000
_cell.length_b   1.000
_cell.length_c   1.000
_cell.angle_alpha   90.00
_cell.angle_beta   90.00
_cell.angle_gamma   90.00
#
_symmetry.space_group_name_H-M   'P 1'
#
loop_
_entity.id
_entity.type
_entity.pdbx_description
1 polymer ?
#
loop_
_entity_poly.entity_id
_entity_poly.type
_entity_poly.pdbx_seq_one_letter_code
_entity_poly.pdbx_strand_id
1 'polypeptide(L)'
;MMVETQVKNQRVLEVYESFVKHLKNFLDEQQLNHEEYSNFVKWADRLGRSGEVPLFLDVFVETHVLESKYKDAPGTQPSLLGPYFVEGTQLLEQKPFVIPQRPDEAGDKLIFRGNVTSVDGKPLANTKVEWWQDDNDGLYSNFDSPAPAFNLRGHFYTDENGDFEVHSIVPIPYQIPTNGPTGEFVRAAGYHAYRPAHIHMMFIQEGYETLITQVFFEGDQWLETDVAKGVRSSLLTKLHQVGDHKEASLDFVLRPL
;
A
#
# COMPACT_ATOMS: atom_id res chain seq x y z
N MET A 1 -29.07 25.46 -34.75
CA MET A 1 -28.03 26.14 -33.95
C MET A 1 -26.98 25.11 -33.61
N MET A 2 -25.75 25.26 -34.11
CA MET A 2 -24.61 24.49 -33.57
C MET A 2 -24.25 25.13 -32.24
N VAL A 3 -24.27 24.34 -31.17
CA VAL A 3 -23.76 24.79 -29.86
C VAL A 3 -22.25 24.70 -29.94
N GLU A 4 -21.58 25.85 -29.85
CA GLU A 4 -20.12 25.91 -29.86
C GLU A 4 -19.59 25.38 -28.51
N THR A 5 -18.89 24.25 -28.54
CA THR A 5 -18.37 23.61 -27.32
C THR A 5 -17.14 24.36 -26.83
N GLN A 6 -17.29 25.14 -25.76
CA GLN A 6 -16.17 25.84 -25.14
C GLN A 6 -15.36 24.88 -24.24
N VAL A 7 -14.09 24.67 -24.56
CA VAL A 7 -13.18 23.87 -23.73
C VAL A 7 -12.89 24.62 -22.43
N LYS A 8 -13.32 24.05 -21.30
CA LYS A 8 -13.11 24.64 -19.96
C LYS A 8 -11.74 24.34 -19.37
N ASN A 9 -11.12 23.21 -19.76
CA ASN A 9 -9.80 22.80 -19.28
C ASN A 9 -9.08 21.99 -20.37
N GLN A 10 -8.00 22.56 -20.89
CA GLN A 10 -7.25 21.98 -22.00
C GLN A 10 -6.56 20.66 -21.62
N ARG A 11 -5.99 20.59 -20.42
CA ARG A 11 -5.29 19.39 -19.94
C ARG A 11 -6.25 18.21 -19.77
N VAL A 12 -7.45 18.46 -19.23
CA VAL A 12 -8.49 17.43 -19.07
C VAL A 12 -8.90 16.87 -20.43
N LEU A 13 -9.08 17.73 -21.43
CA LEU A 13 -9.43 17.30 -22.78
C LEU A 13 -8.31 16.43 -23.38
N GLU A 14 -7.05 16.85 -23.27
CA GLU A 14 -5.89 16.08 -23.76
C GLU A 14 -5.77 14.69 -23.13
N VAL A 15 -5.95 14.58 -21.81
CA VAL A 15 -5.96 13.28 -21.12
C VAL A 15 -7.11 12.42 -21.63
N TYR A 16 -8.30 12.99 -21.70
CA TYR A 16 -9.51 12.27 -22.09
C TYR A 16 -9.42 11.74 -23.53
N GLU A 17 -8.99 12.59 -24.48
CA GLU A 17 -8.82 12.19 -25.87
C GLU A 17 -7.77 11.09 -26.03
N SER A 18 -6.65 11.20 -25.29
CA SER A 18 -5.62 10.16 -25.25
C SER A 18 -6.17 8.85 -24.67
N PHE A 19 -6.87 8.91 -23.54
CA PHE A 19 -7.49 7.74 -22.91
C PHE A 19 -8.46 7.03 -23.84
N VAL A 20 -9.40 7.78 -24.46
CA VAL A 20 -10.38 7.21 -25.40
C VAL A 20 -9.71 6.61 -26.63
N LYS A 21 -8.65 7.26 -27.15
CA LYS A 21 -7.87 6.73 -28.26
C LYS A 21 -7.22 5.39 -27.89
N HIS A 22 -6.53 5.31 -26.75
CA HIS A 22 -5.87 4.08 -26.32
C HIS A 22 -6.86 2.96 -25.98
N LEU A 23 -8.01 3.29 -25.37
CA LEU A 23 -9.07 2.32 -25.12
C LEU A 23 -9.60 1.74 -26.44
N LYS A 24 -9.91 2.57 -27.44
CA LYS A 24 -10.37 2.09 -28.76
C LYS A 24 -9.35 1.18 -29.43
N ASN A 25 -8.08 1.60 -29.46
CA ASN A 25 -7.01 0.79 -30.02
C ASN A 25 -6.87 -0.56 -29.30
N PHE A 26 -6.98 -0.59 -27.96
CA PHE A 26 -7.00 -1.84 -27.20
C PHE A 26 -8.16 -2.76 -27.61
N LEU A 27 -9.37 -2.22 -27.75
CA LEU A 27 -10.54 -3.00 -28.18
C LEU A 27 -10.33 -3.61 -29.58
N ASP A 28 -9.74 -2.84 -30.50
CA ASP A 28 -9.43 -3.29 -31.86
C ASP A 28 -8.32 -4.36 -31.88
N GLU A 29 -7.25 -4.14 -31.11
CA GLU A 29 -6.11 -5.07 -30.98
C GLU A 29 -6.54 -6.43 -30.43
N GLN A 30 -7.43 -6.44 -29.43
CA GLN A 30 -7.96 -7.66 -28.84
C GLN A 30 -9.14 -8.27 -29.62
N GLN A 31 -9.60 -7.59 -30.69
CA GLN A 31 -10.74 -8.01 -31.51
C GLN A 31 -12.01 -8.32 -30.68
N LEU A 32 -12.26 -7.51 -29.65
CA LEU A 32 -13.37 -7.75 -28.71
C LEU A 32 -14.71 -7.71 -29.44
N ASN A 33 -15.49 -8.77 -29.27
CA ASN A 33 -16.84 -8.83 -29.81
C ASN A 33 -17.85 -8.12 -28.88
N HIS A 34 -19.07 -7.93 -29.37
CA HIS A 34 -20.09 -7.18 -28.63
C HIS A 34 -20.50 -7.86 -27.31
N GLU A 35 -20.46 -9.19 -27.23
CA GLU A 35 -20.75 -9.93 -26.00
C GLU A 35 -19.68 -9.68 -24.94
N GLU A 36 -18.40 -9.78 -25.31
CA GLU A 36 -17.27 -9.52 -24.42
C GLU A 36 -17.28 -8.07 -23.91
N TYR A 37 -17.53 -7.10 -24.80
CA TYR A 37 -17.70 -5.70 -24.42
C TYR A 37 -18.87 -5.52 -23.42
N SER A 38 -20.01 -6.15 -23.69
CA SER A 38 -21.18 -6.07 -22.80
C SER A 38 -20.89 -6.68 -21.43
N ASN A 39 -20.11 -7.76 -21.38
CA ASN A 39 -19.68 -8.41 -20.14
C ASN A 39 -18.71 -7.50 -19.35
N PHE A 40 -17.76 -6.85 -20.04
CA PHE A 40 -16.87 -5.86 -19.43
C PHE A 40 -17.65 -4.70 -18.81
N VAL A 41 -18.61 -4.10 -19.53
CA VAL A 41 -19.42 -2.99 -19.01
C VAL A 41 -20.22 -3.41 -17.77
N LYS A 42 -20.85 -4.59 -17.79
CA LYS A 42 -21.58 -5.12 -16.63
C LYS A 42 -20.66 -5.37 -15.43
N TRP A 43 -19.45 -5.87 -15.66
CA TRP A 43 -18.47 -6.08 -14.60
C TRP A 43 -17.99 -4.75 -14.02
N ALA A 44 -17.70 -3.75 -14.85
CA ALA A 44 -17.28 -2.42 -14.40
C ALA A 44 -18.37 -1.69 -13.59
N ASP A 45 -19.64 -1.83 -13.98
CA ASP A 45 -20.78 -1.31 -13.22
C ASP A 45 -20.89 -1.97 -11.83
N ARG A 46 -20.69 -3.30 -11.74
CA ARG A 46 -20.64 -3.99 -10.43
C ARG A 46 -19.47 -3.51 -9.60
N LEU A 47 -18.28 -3.36 -10.18
CA LEU A 47 -17.07 -2.88 -9.50
C LEU A 47 -17.30 -1.51 -8.85
N GLY A 48 -17.97 -0.59 -9.56
CA GLY A 48 -18.37 0.71 -9.03
C GLY A 48 -19.37 0.59 -7.88
N ARG A 49 -20.42 -0.21 -8.05
CA ARG A 49 -21.49 -0.36 -7.03
C ARG A 49 -21.05 -1.08 -5.77
N SER A 50 -20.07 -1.98 -5.86
CA SER A 50 -19.48 -2.66 -4.71
C SER A 50 -18.43 -1.81 -3.98
N GLY A 51 -18.07 -0.63 -4.52
CA GLY A 51 -17.02 0.20 -3.96
C GLY A 51 -15.61 -0.37 -4.14
N GLU A 52 -15.41 -1.33 -5.04
CA GLU A 52 -14.12 -2.00 -5.25
C GLU A 52 -13.22 -1.31 -6.28
N VAL A 53 -13.60 -0.14 -6.80
CA VAL A 53 -12.74 0.62 -7.72
C VAL A 53 -11.35 0.92 -7.11
N PRO A 54 -11.22 1.40 -5.85
CA PRO A 54 -9.92 1.59 -5.22
C PRO A 54 -9.13 0.28 -5.12
N LEU A 55 -9.75 -0.79 -4.59
CA LEU A 55 -9.11 -2.11 -4.47
C LEU A 55 -8.57 -2.61 -5.82
N PHE A 56 -9.37 -2.54 -6.88
CA PHE A 56 -8.98 -3.02 -8.20
C PHE A 56 -7.80 -2.22 -8.78
N LEU A 57 -7.83 -0.90 -8.64
CA LEU A 57 -6.76 -0.04 -9.14
C LEU A 57 -5.47 -0.19 -8.33
N ASP A 58 -5.56 -0.33 -7.02
CA ASP A 58 -4.39 -0.57 -6.15
C ASP A 58 -3.71 -1.91 -6.49
N VAL A 59 -4.51 -2.96 -6.72
CA VAL A 59 -3.98 -4.30 -7.06
C VAL A 59 -3.37 -4.34 -8.46
N PHE A 60 -4.03 -3.79 -9.48
CA PHE A 60 -3.63 -4.04 -10.87
C PHE A 60 -2.95 -2.86 -11.58
N VAL A 61 -2.99 -1.64 -11.02
CA VAL A 61 -2.53 -0.43 -11.72
C VAL A 61 -1.56 0.42 -10.91
N GLU A 62 -1.78 0.61 -9.60
CA GLU A 62 -1.02 1.56 -8.78
C GLU A 62 0.49 1.25 -8.77
N THR A 63 0.88 -0.03 -8.71
CA THR A 63 2.27 -0.46 -8.85
C THR A 63 2.94 0.11 -10.10
N HIS A 64 2.25 0.13 -11.24
CA HIS A 64 2.80 0.67 -12.49
C HIS A 64 3.00 2.19 -12.42
N VAL A 65 2.08 2.90 -11.75
CA VAL A 65 2.20 4.35 -11.53
C VAL A 65 3.44 4.65 -10.69
N LEU A 66 3.65 3.89 -9.61
CA LEU A 66 4.82 4.03 -8.74
C LEU A 66 6.11 3.71 -9.49
N GLU A 67 6.16 2.61 -10.25
CA GLU A 67 7.35 2.26 -11.05
C GLU A 67 7.66 3.34 -12.09
N SER A 68 6.66 3.79 -12.83
CA SER A 68 6.87 4.78 -13.89
C SER A 68 7.45 6.09 -13.35
N LYS A 69 7.14 6.47 -12.12
CA LYS A 69 7.65 7.72 -11.51
C LYS A 69 8.97 7.52 -10.75
N TYR A 70 9.11 6.42 -10.02
CA TYR A 70 10.16 6.28 -9.00
C TYR A 70 11.23 5.22 -9.33
N LYS A 71 11.16 4.55 -10.48
CA LYS A 71 12.12 3.50 -10.87
C LYS A 71 13.59 3.92 -10.71
N ASP A 72 13.92 5.12 -11.19
CA ASP A 72 15.28 5.67 -11.18
C ASP A 72 15.44 6.83 -10.17
N ALA A 73 14.43 7.06 -9.31
CA ALA A 73 14.47 8.11 -8.32
C ALA A 73 15.33 7.70 -7.11
N PRO A 74 16.16 8.59 -6.55
CA PRO A 74 16.97 8.28 -5.37
C PRO A 74 16.11 8.02 -4.14
N GLY A 75 16.66 7.41 -3.10
CA GLY A 75 15.96 7.16 -1.83
C GLY A 75 15.02 5.95 -1.85
N THR A 76 14.31 5.72 -0.74
CA THR A 76 13.50 4.51 -0.56
C THR A 76 12.33 4.47 -1.53
N GLN A 77 12.13 3.32 -2.18
CA GLN A 77 11.06 3.16 -3.14
C GLN A 77 9.69 3.22 -2.44
N PRO A 78 8.72 3.96 -3.01
CA PRO A 78 7.36 3.91 -2.50
C PRO A 78 6.71 2.56 -2.85
N SER A 79 5.71 2.21 -2.07
CA SER A 79 4.80 1.10 -2.31
C SER A 79 3.36 1.57 -2.10
N LEU A 80 2.41 0.66 -2.27
CA LEU A 80 0.98 0.96 -2.29
C LEU A 80 0.54 1.57 -0.95
N LEU A 81 -0.27 2.64 -1.01
CA LEU A 81 -1.03 3.06 0.18
C LEU A 81 -2.00 1.96 0.60
N GLY A 82 -2.64 1.35 -0.39
CA GLY A 82 -3.69 0.37 -0.21
C GLY A 82 -4.98 0.98 0.34
N PRO A 83 -6.08 0.22 0.34
CA PRO A 83 -7.39 0.73 0.69
C PRO A 83 -7.62 0.86 2.21
N TYR A 84 -6.62 0.50 3.03
CA TYR A 84 -6.77 0.32 4.47
C TYR A 84 -6.13 1.41 5.31
N PHE A 85 -5.68 2.52 4.72
CA PHE A 85 -5.20 3.67 5.50
C PHE A 85 -6.37 4.38 6.21
N VAL A 86 -6.16 4.81 7.45
CA VAL A 86 -7.14 5.54 8.27
C VAL A 86 -6.45 6.73 8.92
N GLU A 87 -6.99 7.93 8.72
CA GLU A 87 -6.49 9.15 9.37
C GLU A 87 -6.88 9.21 10.86
N GLY A 88 -6.15 10.03 11.63
CA GLY A 88 -6.46 10.27 13.04
C GLY A 88 -6.02 9.15 13.98
N THR A 89 -4.97 8.40 13.60
CA THR A 89 -4.32 7.42 14.47
C THR A 89 -3.79 8.08 15.75
N GLN A 90 -3.60 7.29 16.81
CA GLN A 90 -3.07 7.79 18.08
C GLN A 90 -1.59 8.19 17.97
N LEU A 91 -1.22 9.33 18.54
CA LEU A 91 0.18 9.70 18.79
C LEU A 91 0.74 8.85 19.93
N LEU A 92 1.83 8.14 19.67
CA LEU A 92 2.59 7.36 20.65
C LEU A 92 3.73 8.22 21.19
N GLU A 93 3.64 8.64 22.45
CA GLU A 93 4.63 9.55 23.07
C GLU A 93 5.69 8.82 23.90
N GLN A 94 5.42 7.58 24.33
CA GLN A 94 6.29 6.82 25.21
C GLN A 94 7.17 5.85 24.40
N LYS A 95 8.48 5.88 24.67
CA LYS A 95 9.46 4.94 24.09
C LYS A 95 9.68 3.73 25.01
N PRO A 96 9.89 2.52 24.46
CA PRO A 96 9.72 2.18 23.04
C PRO A 96 8.27 2.37 22.60
N PHE A 97 8.05 2.78 21.34
CA PHE A 97 6.68 2.98 20.86
C PHE A 97 5.99 1.62 20.80
N VAL A 98 4.78 1.52 21.34
CA VAL A 98 3.99 0.29 21.27
C VAL A 98 2.74 0.59 20.48
N ILE A 99 2.54 -0.11 19.36
CA ILE A 99 1.34 0.05 18.55
C ILE A 99 0.12 -0.39 19.39
N PRO A 100 -0.99 0.38 19.39
CA PRO A 100 -2.23 -0.03 20.05
C PRO A 100 -2.67 -1.41 19.58
N GLN A 101 -3.00 -2.29 20.51
CA GLN A 101 -3.38 -3.68 20.24
C GLN A 101 -4.39 -4.16 21.29
N ARG A 102 -5.16 -5.20 20.98
CA ARG A 102 -6.14 -5.76 21.92
C ARG A 102 -5.41 -6.49 23.08
N PRO A 103 -6.02 -6.64 24.26
CA PRO A 103 -5.34 -7.22 25.43
C PRO A 103 -4.74 -8.62 25.21
N ASP A 104 -5.33 -9.41 24.32
CA ASP A 104 -4.94 -10.76 23.92
C ASP A 104 -4.55 -10.83 22.43
N GLU A 105 -3.86 -9.79 21.94
CA GLU A 105 -3.38 -9.76 20.56
C GLU A 105 -2.56 -11.03 20.25
N ALA A 106 -3.01 -11.75 19.21
CA ALA A 106 -2.37 -12.98 18.77
C ALA A 106 -1.24 -12.65 17.79
N GLY A 107 -0.29 -13.57 17.63
CA GLY A 107 0.85 -13.43 16.72
C GLY A 107 2.18 -13.32 17.45
N ASP A 108 3.26 -13.47 16.68
CA ASP A 108 4.61 -13.34 17.22
C ASP A 108 4.91 -11.88 17.52
N LYS A 109 5.43 -11.58 18.71
CA LYS A 109 5.88 -10.22 19.06
C LYS A 109 6.97 -9.76 18.10
N LEU A 110 6.89 -8.51 17.67
CA LEU A 110 7.85 -7.86 16.79
C LEU A 110 8.44 -6.63 17.48
N ILE A 111 9.77 -6.54 17.46
CA ILE A 111 10.49 -5.28 17.67
C ILE A 111 11.08 -4.86 16.33
N PHE A 112 10.59 -3.74 15.81
CA PHE A 112 11.05 -3.16 14.56
C PHE A 112 11.89 -1.91 14.82
N ARG A 113 13.05 -1.83 14.17
CA ARG A 113 13.94 -0.65 14.24
C ARG A 113 14.16 -0.06 12.87
N GLY A 114 14.23 1.25 12.79
CA GLY A 114 14.59 1.93 11.56
C GLY A 114 15.19 3.29 11.81
N ASN A 115 15.91 3.77 10.81
CA ASN A 115 16.44 5.13 10.73
C ASN A 115 15.83 5.86 9.53
N VAL A 116 15.60 7.16 9.66
CA VAL A 116 15.16 8.02 8.55
C VAL A 116 16.24 9.05 8.22
N THR A 117 16.69 9.04 6.96
CA THR A 117 17.65 10.02 6.41
C THR A 117 17.10 10.69 5.16
N SER A 118 17.76 11.75 4.70
CA SER A 118 17.60 12.27 3.34
C SER A 118 18.57 11.63 2.36
N VAL A 119 18.34 11.84 1.06
CA VAL A 119 19.19 11.32 -0.03
C VAL A 119 20.68 11.69 0.06
N ASP A 120 21.03 12.75 0.78
CA ASP A 120 22.40 13.19 1.05
C ASP A 120 23.01 12.61 2.35
N GLY A 121 22.26 11.72 3.04
CA GLY A 121 22.69 11.03 4.25
C GLY A 121 22.47 11.79 5.54
N LYS A 122 21.78 12.94 5.52
CA LYS A 122 21.46 13.68 6.76
C LYS A 122 20.35 12.96 7.54
N PRO A 123 20.53 12.70 8.85
CA PRO A 123 19.46 12.25 9.74
C PRO A 123 18.25 13.18 9.76
N LEU A 124 17.04 12.63 9.71
CA LEU A 124 15.78 13.38 9.72
C LEU A 124 15.03 13.20 11.03
N ALA A 125 15.32 14.10 11.97
CA ALA A 125 14.63 14.21 13.24
C ALA A 125 13.20 14.74 13.10
N ASN A 126 12.33 14.33 14.03
CA ASN A 126 10.91 14.70 14.08
C ASN A 126 10.15 14.35 12.79
N THR A 127 10.58 13.32 12.07
CA THR A 127 9.80 12.77 10.96
C THR A 127 8.60 12.05 11.54
N LYS A 128 7.39 12.43 11.11
CA LYS A 128 6.18 11.69 11.48
C LYS A 128 6.17 10.36 10.73
N VAL A 129 6.01 9.27 11.48
CA VAL A 129 5.86 7.91 10.94
C VAL A 129 4.48 7.41 11.33
N GLU A 130 3.61 7.24 10.33
CA GLU A 130 2.34 6.50 10.46
C GLU A 130 2.62 5.02 10.23
N TRP A 131 2.02 4.16 11.05
CA TRP A 131 2.15 2.70 11.00
C TRP A 131 0.76 2.06 10.95
N TRP A 132 0.58 1.08 10.06
CA TRP A 132 -0.57 0.18 10.09
C TRP A 132 -0.26 -1.19 9.49
N GLN A 133 -0.98 -2.22 9.95
CA GLN A 133 -0.86 -3.60 9.46
C GLN A 133 -2.15 -4.38 9.75
N ASP A 134 -2.21 -5.61 9.26
CA ASP A 134 -3.24 -6.58 9.65
C ASP A 134 -2.92 -7.26 10.99
N ASP A 135 -3.95 -7.87 11.57
CA ASP A 135 -3.83 -8.76 12.72
C ASP A 135 -3.43 -10.19 12.29
N ASN A 136 -3.25 -11.09 13.27
CA ASN A 136 -2.85 -12.48 13.02
C ASN A 136 -3.96 -13.34 12.34
N ASP A 137 -5.10 -12.76 12.00
CA ASP A 137 -6.13 -13.37 11.15
C ASP A 137 -6.15 -12.76 9.74
N GLY A 138 -5.25 -11.83 9.45
CA GLY A 138 -5.12 -11.16 8.15
C GLY A 138 -6.18 -10.08 7.95
N LEU A 139 -6.71 -9.51 9.03
CA LEU A 139 -7.79 -8.53 9.02
C LEU A 139 -7.31 -7.16 9.52
N TYR A 140 -7.89 -6.10 8.98
CA TYR A 140 -7.58 -4.72 9.31
C TYR A 140 -8.66 -4.10 10.21
N SER A 141 -8.23 -3.49 11.32
CA SER A 141 -9.14 -2.69 12.17
C SER A 141 -9.82 -1.60 11.35
N ASN A 142 -11.03 -1.21 11.75
CA ASN A 142 -11.91 -0.24 11.06
C ASN A 142 -12.53 -0.75 9.75
N PHE A 143 -12.16 -1.94 9.28
CA PHE A 143 -12.69 -2.53 8.05
C PHE A 143 -13.34 -3.88 8.34
N ASP A 144 -12.55 -4.95 8.38
CA ASP A 144 -13.02 -6.33 8.45
C ASP A 144 -12.60 -7.06 9.74
N SER A 145 -11.65 -6.52 10.51
CA SER A 145 -11.28 -7.08 11.80
C SER A 145 -12.35 -6.77 12.87
N PRO A 146 -12.71 -7.74 13.74
CA PRO A 146 -13.55 -7.50 14.90
C PRO A 146 -12.82 -6.74 16.04
N ALA A 147 -11.51 -6.49 15.89
CA ALA A 147 -10.73 -5.76 16.87
C ALA A 147 -11.23 -4.30 17.05
N PRO A 148 -10.89 -3.65 18.17
CA PRO A 148 -11.24 -2.24 18.38
C PRO A 148 -10.75 -1.34 17.23
N ALA A 149 -11.42 -0.19 17.03
CA ALA A 149 -10.94 0.81 16.10
C ALA A 149 -9.48 1.20 16.43
N PHE A 150 -8.67 1.37 15.39
CA PHE A 150 -7.24 1.66 15.47
C PHE A 150 -6.36 0.54 16.06
N ASN A 151 -6.86 -0.70 16.19
CA ASN A 151 -6.01 -1.86 16.48
C ASN A 151 -4.91 -2.01 15.42
N LEU A 152 -3.67 -2.17 15.86
CA LEU A 152 -2.46 -2.25 15.03
C LEU A 152 -2.22 -1.00 14.17
N ARG A 153 -2.63 0.18 14.66
CA ARG A 153 -2.43 1.49 14.00
C ARG A 153 -1.97 2.56 14.97
N GLY A 154 -0.98 3.37 14.57
CA GLY A 154 -0.48 4.45 15.38
C GLY A 154 0.50 5.34 14.63
N HIS A 155 0.86 6.47 15.21
CA HIS A 155 1.96 7.27 14.69
C HIS A 155 2.87 7.79 15.80
N PHE A 156 4.10 8.07 15.41
CA PHE A 156 5.14 8.55 16.30
C PHE A 156 6.12 9.43 15.51
N TYR A 157 7.12 9.97 16.21
CA TYR A 157 8.15 10.83 15.62
C TYR A 157 9.53 10.23 15.83
N THR A 158 10.38 10.30 14.81
CA THR A 158 11.79 9.92 14.90
C THR A 158 12.55 10.83 15.87
N ASP A 159 13.62 10.30 16.45
CA ASP A 159 14.46 11.05 17.38
C ASP A 159 15.47 11.98 16.69
N GLU A 160 16.36 12.62 17.45
CA GLU A 160 17.36 13.56 16.92
C GLU A 160 18.30 12.96 15.86
N ASN A 161 18.48 11.64 15.85
CA ASN A 161 19.31 10.91 14.88
C ASN A 161 18.47 10.26 13.78
N GLY A 162 17.17 10.53 13.73
CA GLY A 162 16.25 9.90 12.78
C GLY A 162 15.85 8.48 13.16
N ASP A 163 16.24 7.99 14.35
CA ASP A 163 15.99 6.62 14.79
C ASP A 163 14.58 6.46 15.38
N PHE A 164 14.04 5.25 15.26
CA PHE A 164 12.83 4.81 15.93
C PHE A 164 12.87 3.31 16.28
N GLU A 165 12.18 2.96 17.37
CA GLU A 165 11.91 1.57 17.76
C GLU A 165 10.41 1.42 18.06
N VAL A 166 9.78 0.43 17.42
CA VAL A 166 8.35 0.16 17.50
C VAL A 166 8.12 -1.30 17.84
N HIS A 167 7.23 -1.54 18.80
CA HIS A 167 6.80 -2.86 19.23
C HIS A 167 5.38 -3.10 18.68
N SER A 168 5.21 -4.25 18.04
CA SER A 168 3.96 -4.71 17.41
C SER A 168 3.92 -6.24 17.40
N ILE A 169 3.15 -6.83 16.49
CA ILE A 169 3.21 -8.24 16.10
C ILE A 169 3.73 -8.37 14.66
N VAL A 170 4.25 -9.54 14.31
CA VAL A 170 4.57 -9.89 12.93
C VAL A 170 3.25 -10.06 12.16
N PRO A 171 3.00 -9.29 11.08
CA PRO A 171 1.82 -9.48 10.24
C PRO A 171 1.86 -10.81 9.51
N ILE A 172 0.72 -11.23 8.95
CA ILE A 172 0.63 -12.46 8.18
C ILE A 172 0.30 -12.17 6.71
N PRO A 173 0.38 -13.16 5.81
CA PRO A 173 -0.12 -12.98 4.45
C PRO A 173 -1.59 -12.58 4.43
N TYR A 174 -1.87 -11.56 3.62
CA TYR A 174 -3.20 -10.99 3.47
C TYR A 174 -3.87 -11.49 2.20
N GLN A 175 -5.16 -11.86 2.28
CA GLN A 175 -5.96 -12.21 1.11
C GLN A 175 -6.87 -11.04 0.72
N ILE A 176 -6.74 -10.53 -0.52
CA ILE A 176 -7.67 -9.51 -1.02
C ILE A 176 -9.10 -10.07 -1.08
N PRO A 177 -10.16 -9.23 -0.94
CA PRO A 177 -11.53 -9.70 -0.97
C PRO A 177 -11.83 -10.45 -2.28
N THR A 178 -12.27 -11.71 -2.15
CA THR A 178 -12.51 -12.57 -3.31
C THR A 178 -13.98 -12.65 -3.71
N ASN A 179 -14.91 -12.16 -2.90
CA ASN A 179 -16.35 -12.34 -3.14
C ASN A 179 -16.93 -11.37 -4.18
N GLY A 180 -16.25 -10.26 -4.48
CA GLY A 180 -16.72 -9.25 -5.43
C GLY A 180 -16.02 -9.27 -6.80
N PRO A 181 -16.26 -8.24 -7.62
CA PRO A 181 -15.77 -8.17 -9.00
C PRO A 181 -14.25 -8.26 -9.15
N THR A 182 -13.48 -7.78 -8.17
CA THR A 182 -12.01 -7.94 -8.15
C THR A 182 -11.64 -9.41 -8.04
N GLY A 183 -12.28 -10.13 -7.12
CA GLY A 183 -12.10 -11.57 -6.95
C GLY A 183 -12.59 -12.39 -8.15
N GLU A 184 -13.65 -11.96 -8.83
CA GLU A 184 -14.08 -12.56 -10.11
C GLU A 184 -12.95 -12.50 -11.14
N PHE A 185 -12.28 -11.35 -11.27
CA PHE A 185 -11.15 -11.18 -12.19
C PHE A 185 -9.95 -12.06 -11.80
N VAL A 186 -9.57 -12.07 -10.52
CA VAL A 186 -8.49 -12.94 -10.00
C VAL A 186 -8.73 -14.41 -10.35
N ARG A 187 -9.95 -14.90 -10.11
CA ARG A 187 -10.33 -16.28 -10.46
C ARG A 187 -10.29 -16.54 -11.97
N ALA A 188 -10.84 -15.62 -12.76
CA ALA A 188 -10.88 -15.76 -14.20
C ALA A 188 -9.48 -15.76 -14.83
N ALA A 189 -8.55 -14.98 -14.27
CA ALA A 189 -7.15 -14.93 -14.69
C ALA A 189 -6.29 -16.09 -14.15
N GLY A 190 -6.82 -16.91 -13.24
CA GLY A 190 -6.08 -18.00 -12.59
C GLY A 190 -5.01 -17.51 -11.61
N TYR A 191 -5.15 -16.29 -11.08
CA TYR A 191 -4.24 -15.74 -10.08
C TYR A 191 -4.62 -16.22 -8.67
N HIS A 192 -3.66 -16.22 -7.74
CA HIS A 192 -3.99 -16.26 -6.31
C HIS A 192 -4.33 -14.85 -5.82
N ALA A 193 -5.05 -14.78 -4.70
CA ALA A 193 -5.53 -13.51 -4.11
C ALA A 193 -4.67 -13.02 -2.94
N TYR A 194 -3.42 -13.50 -2.84
CA TYR A 194 -2.58 -13.26 -1.66
C TYR A 194 -1.53 -12.20 -1.91
N ARG A 195 -1.31 -11.39 -0.87
CA ARG A 195 -0.17 -10.52 -0.68
C ARG A 195 0.72 -11.11 0.43
N PRO A 196 2.05 -10.96 0.34
CA PRO A 196 2.96 -11.38 1.41
C PRO A 196 2.70 -10.59 2.70
N ALA A 197 3.14 -11.11 3.84
CA ALA A 197 3.11 -10.38 5.11
C ALA A 197 3.83 -9.03 4.97
N HIS A 198 3.18 -7.96 5.42
CA HIS A 198 3.71 -6.61 5.25
C HIS A 198 3.26 -5.63 6.34
N ILE A 199 4.12 -4.66 6.63
CA ILE A 199 3.78 -3.48 7.42
C ILE A 199 3.65 -2.31 6.47
N HIS A 200 2.60 -1.51 6.60
CA HIS A 200 2.53 -0.23 5.92
C HIS A 200 3.12 0.89 6.76
N MET A 201 3.81 1.81 6.09
CA MET A 201 4.37 3.01 6.70
C MET A 201 4.14 4.24 5.82
N MET A 202 3.90 5.38 6.45
CA MET A 202 3.91 6.68 5.78
C MET A 202 4.78 7.67 6.55
N PHE A 203 5.75 8.26 5.86
CA PHE A 203 6.71 9.21 6.41
C PHE A 203 6.39 10.62 5.92
N ILE A 204 6.22 11.54 6.87
CA ILE A 204 5.91 12.94 6.59
C ILE A 204 6.95 13.82 7.30
N GLN A 205 7.70 14.58 6.51
CA GLN A 205 8.71 15.52 6.97
C GLN A 205 8.59 16.82 6.17
N GLU A 206 8.65 17.97 6.84
CA GLU A 206 8.62 19.26 6.16
C GLU A 206 9.82 19.41 5.20
N GLY A 207 9.53 19.83 3.96
CA GLY A 207 10.54 19.99 2.91
C GLY A 207 10.87 18.72 2.12
N TYR A 208 10.20 17.60 2.41
CA TYR A 208 10.39 16.31 1.74
C TYR A 208 9.09 15.81 1.09
N GLU A 209 9.22 15.02 0.03
CA GLU A 209 8.11 14.24 -0.51
C GLU A 209 7.61 13.26 0.56
N THR A 210 6.29 13.14 0.71
CA THR A 210 5.69 12.10 1.54
C THR A 210 6.04 10.72 0.97
N LEU A 211 6.71 9.89 1.77
CA LEU A 211 7.00 8.50 1.40
C LEU A 211 5.91 7.60 1.97
N ILE A 212 5.11 7.01 1.08
CA ILE A 212 4.22 5.90 1.41
C ILE A 212 4.92 4.62 0.96
N THR A 213 5.10 3.67 1.87
CA THR A 213 5.82 2.43 1.56
C THR A 213 5.34 1.27 2.40
N GLN A 214 5.89 0.10 2.12
CA GLN A 214 5.62 -1.13 2.83
C GLN A 214 6.93 -1.82 3.18
N VAL A 215 6.93 -2.62 4.24
CA VAL A 215 8.05 -3.50 4.60
C VAL A 215 7.59 -4.94 4.52
N PHE A 216 8.36 -5.77 3.83
CA PHE A 216 8.09 -7.19 3.63
C PHE A 216 9.15 -8.03 4.33
N PHE A 217 8.83 -9.30 4.58
CA PHE A 217 9.72 -10.20 5.32
C PHE A 217 10.25 -11.33 4.44
N GLU A 218 11.57 -11.52 4.44
CA GLU A 218 12.20 -12.63 3.72
C GLU A 218 11.65 -14.00 4.16
N GLY A 219 11.44 -14.89 3.19
CA GLY A 219 10.93 -16.25 3.41
C GLY A 219 9.42 -16.37 3.33
N ASP A 220 8.68 -15.28 3.15
CA ASP A 220 7.25 -15.33 2.85
C ASP A 220 6.99 -15.98 1.47
N GLN A 221 6.01 -16.89 1.40
CA GLN A 221 5.72 -17.69 0.22
C GLN A 221 5.15 -16.88 -0.96
N TRP A 222 4.64 -15.68 -0.73
CA TRP A 222 3.97 -14.85 -1.74
C TRP A 222 4.84 -13.70 -2.26
N LEU A 223 6.10 -13.58 -1.84
CA LEU A 223 6.98 -12.46 -2.25
C LEU A 223 7.11 -12.35 -3.77
N GLU A 224 7.37 -13.47 -4.43
CA GLU A 224 7.61 -13.53 -5.88
C GLU A 224 6.34 -13.42 -6.71
N THR A 225 5.17 -13.62 -6.08
CA THR A 225 3.89 -13.72 -6.77
C THR A 225 2.82 -12.77 -6.22
N ASP A 226 3.20 -11.77 -5.41
CA ASP A 226 2.27 -10.78 -4.84
C ASP A 226 1.22 -10.34 -5.87
N VAL A 227 -0.06 -10.56 -5.56
CA VAL A 227 -1.17 -10.25 -6.48
C VAL A 227 -1.18 -8.77 -6.87
N ALA A 228 -0.69 -7.90 -5.99
CA ALA A 228 -0.60 -6.46 -6.23
C ALA A 228 0.72 -6.02 -6.88
N LYS A 229 1.69 -6.94 -7.01
CA LYS A 229 3.06 -6.69 -7.50
C LYS A 229 3.77 -5.53 -6.75
N GLY A 230 3.41 -5.31 -5.49
CA GLY A 230 3.90 -4.19 -4.67
C GLY A 230 5.27 -4.43 -4.03
N VAL A 231 5.77 -5.68 -4.06
CA VAL A 231 7.05 -6.07 -3.47
C VAL A 231 8.22 -5.40 -4.21
N ARG A 232 9.18 -4.88 -3.45
CA ARG A 232 10.47 -4.38 -3.93
C ARG A 232 11.57 -4.99 -3.09
N SER A 233 12.68 -5.37 -3.72
CA SER A 233 13.82 -5.96 -3.01
C SER A 233 14.41 -5.03 -1.95
N SER A 234 14.35 -3.72 -2.18
CA SER A 234 14.78 -2.67 -1.24
C SER A 234 13.88 -2.53 0.00
N LEU A 235 12.72 -3.19 -0.01
CA LEU A 235 11.71 -3.15 1.06
C LEU A 235 11.64 -4.46 1.84
N LEU A 236 12.59 -5.37 1.61
CA LEU A 236 12.69 -6.64 2.33
C LEU A 236 13.56 -6.50 3.59
N THR A 237 13.11 -7.12 4.67
CA THR A 237 13.91 -7.31 5.89
C THR A 237 13.82 -8.76 6.39
N LYS A 238 14.71 -9.13 7.30
CA LYS A 238 14.75 -10.46 7.92
C LYS A 238 14.15 -10.43 9.31
N LEU A 239 13.38 -11.46 9.65
CA LEU A 239 12.95 -11.72 11.01
C LEU A 239 14.01 -12.56 11.73
N HIS A 240 14.53 -12.03 12.83
CA HIS A 240 15.48 -12.71 13.70
C HIS A 240 14.79 -13.11 15.00
N GLN A 241 14.74 -14.40 15.34
CA GLN A 241 14.17 -14.85 16.61
C GLN A 241 15.12 -14.48 17.77
N VAL A 242 14.60 -13.75 18.76
CA VAL A 242 15.32 -13.35 19.98
C VAL A 242 14.44 -13.64 21.19
N GLY A 243 14.73 -14.73 21.90
CA GLY A 243 13.91 -15.13 23.06
C GLY A 243 12.46 -15.36 22.66
N ASP A 244 11.55 -14.53 23.21
CA ASP A 244 10.09 -14.60 23.02
C ASP A 244 9.54 -13.67 21.93
N HIS A 245 10.40 -12.99 21.17
CA HIS A 245 10.01 -12.07 20.11
C HIS A 245 10.89 -12.22 18.87
N LYS A 246 10.50 -11.55 17.80
CA LYS A 246 11.27 -11.39 16.57
C LYS A 246 11.75 -9.96 16.44
N GLU A 247 12.95 -9.78 15.93
CA GLU A 247 13.50 -8.48 15.58
C GLU A 247 13.63 -8.34 14.06
N ALA A 248 13.32 -7.15 13.55
CA ALA A 248 13.55 -6.77 12.16
C ALA A 248 14.01 -5.31 12.09
N SER A 249 14.69 -4.95 11.01
CA SER A 249 15.12 -3.57 10.79
C SER A 249 15.14 -3.17 9.33
N LEU A 250 14.78 -1.93 9.03
CA LEU A 250 14.94 -1.33 7.71
C LEU A 250 15.08 0.18 7.86
N ASP A 251 15.99 0.77 7.09
CA ASP A 251 16.19 2.23 7.04
C ASP A 251 15.48 2.85 5.84
N PHE A 252 15.09 4.11 6.00
CA PHE A 252 14.29 4.86 5.03
C PHE A 252 15.00 6.14 4.62
N VAL A 253 14.93 6.45 3.33
CA VAL A 253 15.58 7.61 2.72
C VAL A 253 14.53 8.46 2.02
N LEU A 254 14.28 9.67 2.54
CA LEU A 254 13.32 10.63 1.99
C LEU A 254 13.94 11.51 0.91
N ARG A 255 13.12 11.82 -0.10
CA ARG A 255 13.47 12.75 -1.20
C ARG A 255 13.03 14.16 -0.84
N PRO A 256 13.87 15.20 -1.07
CA PRO A 256 13.42 16.58 -0.95
C PRO A 256 12.35 16.91 -2.01
N LEU A 257 11.51 17.91 -1.73
CA LEU A 257 10.51 18.44 -2.68
C LEU A 257 11.13 19.15 -3.90
#